data_AF-A0A1T4QAQ6-F1
#
_entry.id   AF-A0A1T4QAQ6-F1
#
_cell.length_a   1.000
_cell.length_b   1.000
_cell.length_c   1.000
_cell.angle_alpha   90.00
_cell.angle_beta   90.00
_cell.angle_gamma   90.00
#
_symmetry.space_group_name_H-M   'P 1'
#
loop_
_entity.id
_entity.type
_entity.pdbx_description
1 polymer ?
#
loop_
_entity_poly.entity_id
_entity_poly.type
_entity_poly.pdbx_seq_one_letter_code
_entity_poly.pdbx_strand_id
1 'polypeptide(L)'
;MVTIFSLVIIFLVGLLIYKKYNPQTTLLLGGIIMMAAAIIFSTGTPLPENISSGNQWLDIFTFLKNTTAKTVGTLGLIIMAVGGFAKYMDHIGASRALVNIAIKPLGYFKAPYFVMALGYIMGQILNIFIPSASGLGLLLMVTLYPILVRLGVSKMSGVAVIATAACLDLGPASGNVNLAARTANVPVTEYFITYQLPVAIVTMITIATLHFFVQQWFDRRATANDIVELQTEEVQVAPPAWYALLPIIPLALIMIFSPMAIATVKIDVVTAMFISIAVAMVCEGIRHGAKPIFKDILVYFDSMGKQFARVVTLVIAGQVFAHGMKVIGLLDTVINFAINASVSPALMIILMVIIITFAAILMGSGNAPFFSFAAMVPDIANKVGVNAVVMLMPMQLASGIARSMSPITGAIVAVAGVADVSPFELVKRTAIPMIGALIVSTAMSLILGL
;
A
#
# COMPACT_ATOMS: atom_id res chain seq x y z
N MET A 1 -24.26 11.68 -25.79
CA MET A 1 -24.51 10.22 -25.76
C MET A 1 -23.32 9.47 -25.14
N VAL A 2 -22.11 9.69 -25.64
CA VAL A 2 -20.86 9.02 -25.19
C VAL A 2 -20.55 9.24 -23.70
N THR A 3 -20.71 10.47 -23.20
CA THR A 3 -20.53 10.79 -21.77
C THR A 3 -21.50 10.03 -20.87
N ILE A 4 -22.79 9.97 -21.24
CA ILE A 4 -23.82 9.25 -20.47
C ILE A 4 -23.51 7.75 -20.45
N PHE A 5 -23.18 7.17 -21.61
CA PHE A 5 -22.76 5.77 -21.70
C PHE A 5 -21.57 5.49 -20.77
N SER A 6 -20.54 6.34 -20.83
CA SER A 6 -19.33 6.17 -20.01
C SER A 6 -19.63 6.28 -18.51
N LEU A 7 -20.51 7.21 -18.10
CA LEU A 7 -20.97 7.34 -16.72
C LEU A 7 -21.75 6.10 -16.25
N VAL A 8 -22.58 5.51 -17.11
CA VAL A 8 -23.28 4.24 -16.81
C VAL A 8 -22.27 3.12 -16.60
N ILE A 9 -21.25 2.98 -17.46
CA ILE A 9 -20.21 1.96 -17.28
C ILE A 9 -19.43 2.18 -15.98
N ILE A 10 -19.05 3.42 -15.64
CA ILE A 10 -18.40 3.72 -14.36
C ILE A 10 -19.28 3.33 -13.18
N PHE A 11 -20.56 3.70 -13.22
CA PHE A 11 -21.52 3.34 -12.18
C PHE A 11 -21.65 1.82 -12.03
N LEU A 12 -21.75 1.09 -13.14
CA LEU A 12 -21.81 -0.38 -13.14
C LEU A 12 -20.52 -1.01 -12.58
N VAL A 13 -19.35 -0.51 -12.98
CA VAL A 13 -18.04 -0.95 -12.44
C VAL A 13 -17.99 -0.73 -10.92
N GLY A 14 -18.37 0.46 -10.46
CA GLY A 14 -18.44 0.78 -9.03
C GLY A 14 -19.44 -0.10 -8.28
N LEU A 15 -20.62 -0.35 -8.86
CA LEU A 15 -21.66 -1.19 -8.27
C LEU A 15 -21.24 -2.67 -8.19
N LEU A 16 -20.58 -3.20 -9.21
CA LEU A 16 -20.07 -4.57 -9.20
C LEU A 16 -18.97 -4.75 -8.15
N ILE A 17 -18.05 -3.80 -8.04
CA ILE A 17 -17.03 -3.77 -6.99
C ILE A 17 -17.69 -3.71 -5.61
N TYR A 18 -18.70 -2.84 -5.43
CA TYR A 18 -19.46 -2.75 -4.18
C TYR A 18 -20.17 -4.07 -3.83
N LYS A 19 -20.71 -4.77 -4.83
CA LYS A 19 -21.28 -6.11 -4.68
C LYS A 19 -20.23 -7.23 -4.53
N LYS A 20 -18.97 -6.90 -4.28
CA LYS A 20 -17.84 -7.83 -4.06
C LYS A 20 -17.51 -8.72 -5.26
N TYR A 21 -17.80 -8.27 -6.48
CA TYR A 21 -17.26 -8.91 -7.69
C TYR A 21 -15.74 -8.66 -7.76
N ASN A 22 -15.03 -9.55 -8.46
CA ASN A 22 -13.59 -9.46 -8.61
C ASN A 22 -13.17 -8.15 -9.32
N PRO A 23 -12.42 -7.24 -8.65
CA PRO A 23 -12.10 -5.93 -9.23
C PRO A 23 -11.28 -6.02 -10.52
N GLN A 24 -10.38 -6.99 -10.64
CA GLN A 24 -9.55 -7.19 -11.84
C GLN A 24 -10.45 -7.42 -13.06
N THR A 25 -11.37 -8.38 -12.97
CA THR A 25 -12.30 -8.69 -14.06
C THR A 25 -13.23 -7.53 -14.35
N THR A 26 -13.78 -6.88 -13.32
CA THR A 26 -14.71 -5.77 -13.49
C THR A 26 -14.07 -4.58 -14.21
N LEU A 27 -12.87 -4.18 -13.82
CA LEU A 27 -12.14 -3.06 -14.45
C LEU A 27 -11.72 -3.42 -15.88
N LEU A 28 -11.21 -4.63 -16.09
CA LEU A 28 -10.79 -5.10 -17.41
C LEU A 28 -11.98 -5.09 -18.40
N LEU A 29 -13.13 -5.64 -18.00
CA LEU A 29 -14.34 -5.62 -18.80
C LEU A 29 -14.83 -4.19 -19.05
N GLY A 30 -14.81 -3.33 -18.02
CA GLY A 30 -15.15 -1.92 -18.17
C GLY A 30 -14.29 -1.21 -19.23
N GLY A 31 -12.98 -1.44 -19.22
CA GLY A 31 -12.06 -0.85 -20.18
C GLY A 31 -12.26 -1.38 -21.60
N ILE A 32 -12.48 -2.69 -21.75
CA ILE A 32 -12.80 -3.32 -23.04
C ILE A 32 -14.11 -2.75 -23.61
N ILE A 33 -15.16 -2.65 -22.79
CA ILE A 33 -16.46 -2.11 -23.22
C ILE A 33 -16.33 -0.64 -23.63
N MET A 34 -15.55 0.17 -22.90
CA MET A 34 -15.32 1.57 -23.28
C MET A 34 -14.52 1.70 -24.58
N MET A 35 -13.48 0.89 -24.79
CA MET A 35 -12.74 0.88 -26.06
C MET A 35 -13.61 0.41 -27.23
N ALA A 36 -14.44 -0.62 -27.03
CA ALA A 36 -15.40 -1.08 -28.02
C ALA A 36 -16.42 0.01 -28.37
N ALA A 37 -16.94 0.72 -27.36
CA ALA A 37 -17.84 1.85 -27.57
C ALA A 37 -17.14 3.02 -28.29
N ALA A 38 -15.85 3.27 -28.03
CA ALA A 38 -15.12 4.31 -28.74
C ALA A 38 -14.99 4.02 -30.25
N ILE A 39 -14.84 2.74 -30.64
CA ILE A 39 -14.89 2.30 -32.03
C ILE A 39 -16.29 2.55 -32.62
N ILE A 40 -17.34 2.09 -31.93
CA ILE A 40 -18.74 2.22 -32.40
C ILE A 40 -19.15 3.69 -32.57
N PHE A 41 -18.81 4.54 -31.60
CA PHE A 41 -19.13 5.96 -31.64
C PHE A 41 -18.11 6.80 -32.42
N SER A 42 -17.07 6.19 -33.00
CA SER A 42 -16.00 6.88 -33.75
C SER A 42 -15.35 8.03 -32.96
N THR A 43 -15.21 7.89 -31.65
CA THR A 43 -14.58 8.91 -30.79
C THR A 43 -13.08 8.75 -30.64
N GLY A 44 -12.55 7.56 -30.93
CA GLY A 44 -11.12 7.27 -30.86
C GLY A 44 -10.80 5.82 -31.18
N THR A 45 -9.52 5.53 -31.40
CA THR A 45 -9.03 4.17 -31.66
C THR A 45 -8.31 3.58 -30.44
N PRO A 46 -8.43 2.26 -30.16
CA PRO A 46 -7.76 1.65 -29.03
C PRO A 46 -6.23 1.74 -29.10
N LEU A 47 -5.66 1.75 -30.31
CA LEU A 47 -4.24 1.95 -30.55
C LEU A 47 -4.03 3.00 -31.65
N PRO A 48 -2.90 3.75 -31.62
CA PRO A 48 -2.45 4.55 -32.75
C PRO A 48 -2.02 3.66 -33.92
N GLU A 49 -2.08 4.19 -35.15
CA GLU A 49 -1.83 3.43 -36.38
C GLU A 49 -0.46 2.75 -36.42
N ASN A 50 0.57 3.38 -35.85
CA ASN A 50 1.95 2.88 -35.87
C ASN A 50 2.17 1.57 -35.08
N ILE A 51 1.24 1.20 -34.19
CA ILE A 51 1.29 -0.03 -33.39
C ILE A 51 0.01 -0.87 -33.49
N SER A 52 -0.87 -0.51 -34.43
CA SER A 52 -2.10 -1.24 -34.72
C SER A 52 -1.80 -2.61 -35.34
N SER A 53 -2.67 -3.59 -35.07
CA SER A 53 -2.70 -4.87 -35.77
C SER A 53 -3.41 -4.82 -37.12
N GLY A 54 -3.83 -3.63 -37.57
CA GLY A 54 -4.61 -3.42 -38.80
C GLY A 54 -6.12 -3.66 -38.64
N ASN A 55 -6.60 -3.93 -37.41
CA ASN A 55 -8.02 -4.09 -37.09
C ASN A 55 -8.31 -3.53 -35.70
N GLN A 56 -9.18 -2.52 -35.64
CA GLN A 56 -9.51 -1.80 -34.40
C GLN A 56 -10.10 -2.68 -33.30
N TRP A 57 -10.82 -3.76 -33.65
CA TRP A 57 -11.36 -4.70 -32.66
C TRP A 57 -10.28 -5.59 -32.05
N LEU A 58 -9.31 -6.01 -32.87
CA LEU A 58 -8.14 -6.75 -32.39
C LEU A 58 -7.18 -5.84 -31.63
N ASP A 59 -7.16 -4.54 -31.94
CA ASP A 59 -6.34 -3.54 -31.24
C ASP A 59 -6.67 -3.44 -29.75
N ILE A 60 -7.91 -3.76 -29.33
CA ILE A 60 -8.28 -3.87 -27.91
C ILE A 60 -7.41 -4.92 -27.21
N PHE A 61 -7.27 -6.10 -27.81
CA PHE A 61 -6.47 -7.19 -27.26
C PHE A 61 -4.97 -6.95 -27.44
N THR A 62 -4.56 -6.30 -28.54
CA THR A 62 -3.18 -5.88 -28.73
C THR A 62 -2.77 -4.85 -27.67
N PHE A 63 -3.66 -3.92 -27.31
CA PHE A 63 -3.46 -2.98 -26.21
C PHE A 63 -3.30 -3.71 -24.88
N LEU A 64 -4.18 -4.68 -24.58
CA LEU A 64 -4.07 -5.51 -23.38
C LEU A 64 -2.73 -6.27 -23.32
N LYS A 65 -2.31 -6.89 -24.43
CA LYS A 65 -1.03 -7.60 -24.56
C LYS A 65 0.15 -6.66 -24.27
N ASN A 66 0.20 -5.51 -24.95
CA ASN A 66 1.29 -4.55 -24.82
C ASN A 66 1.36 -3.97 -23.40
N THR A 67 0.20 -3.64 -22.82
CA THR A 67 0.08 -3.16 -21.44
C THR A 67 0.54 -4.23 -20.45
N THR A 68 0.13 -5.48 -20.63
CA THR A 68 0.55 -6.61 -19.78
C THR A 68 2.06 -6.79 -19.84
N ALA A 69 2.64 -6.88 -21.03
CA ALA A 69 4.09 -7.08 -21.20
C ALA A 69 4.90 -5.94 -20.56
N LYS A 70 4.52 -4.68 -20.83
CA LYS A 70 5.17 -3.50 -20.26
C LYS A 70 5.07 -3.47 -18.74
N THR A 71 3.86 -3.70 -18.21
CA THR A 71 3.61 -3.61 -16.76
C THR A 71 4.30 -4.74 -16.02
N VAL A 72 4.25 -5.98 -16.52
CA VAL A 72 4.96 -7.11 -15.90
C VAL A 72 6.47 -6.89 -15.87
N GLY A 73 7.07 -6.45 -16.97
CA GLY A 73 8.52 -6.25 -17.07
C GLY A 73 9.07 -5.05 -16.27
N THR A 74 8.20 -4.16 -15.79
CA THR A 74 8.62 -2.94 -15.07
C THR A 74 8.08 -2.92 -13.65
N LEU A 75 6.94 -2.27 -13.42
CA LEU A 75 6.32 -2.13 -12.10
C LEU A 75 5.93 -3.49 -11.50
N GLY A 76 5.43 -4.40 -12.33
CA GLY A 76 5.03 -5.73 -11.91
C GLY A 76 6.19 -6.51 -11.31
N LEU A 77 7.38 -6.44 -11.94
CA LEU A 77 8.58 -7.09 -11.42
C LEU A 77 9.00 -6.53 -10.06
N ILE A 78 8.89 -5.22 -9.85
CA ILE A 78 9.14 -4.59 -8.55
C ILE A 78 8.18 -5.14 -7.49
N ILE A 79 6.87 -5.12 -7.76
CA ILE A 79 5.84 -5.62 -6.84
C ILE A 79 6.06 -7.10 -6.50
N MET A 80 6.37 -7.92 -7.51
CA MET A 80 6.66 -9.33 -7.33
C MET A 80 7.91 -9.55 -6.47
N ALA A 81 9.03 -8.90 -6.80
CA ALA A 81 10.29 -9.08 -6.09
C ALA A 81 10.21 -8.64 -4.62
N VAL A 82 9.53 -7.52 -4.35
CA VAL A 82 9.23 -7.04 -2.99
C VAL A 82 8.41 -8.07 -2.20
N GLY A 83 7.30 -8.56 -2.75
CA GLY A 83 6.43 -9.50 -2.05
C GLY A 83 7.06 -10.89 -1.90
N GLY A 84 7.90 -11.29 -2.85
CA GLY A 84 8.79 -12.44 -2.72
C GLY A 84 9.75 -12.27 -1.54
N PHE A 85 10.47 -11.15 -1.50
CA PHE A 85 11.47 -10.86 -0.48
C PHE A 85 10.85 -10.84 0.92
N ALA A 86 9.77 -10.08 1.09
CA ALA A 86 9.06 -9.99 2.36
C ALA A 86 8.62 -11.38 2.86
N LYS A 87 8.14 -12.25 1.96
CA LYS A 87 7.71 -13.61 2.34
C LYS A 87 8.88 -14.53 2.69
N TYR A 88 10.02 -14.39 2.02
CA TYR A 88 11.21 -15.16 2.33
C TYR A 88 11.82 -14.74 3.68
N MET A 89 11.89 -13.43 3.97
CA MET A 89 12.35 -12.92 5.28
C MET A 89 11.46 -13.37 6.44
N ASP A 90 10.15 -13.44 6.22
CA ASP A 90 9.18 -14.01 7.16
C ASP A 90 9.45 -15.51 7.37
N HIS A 91 9.63 -16.27 6.28
CA HIS A 91 9.86 -17.72 6.32
C HIS A 91 11.09 -18.11 7.14
N ILE A 92 12.23 -17.44 6.93
CA ILE A 92 13.47 -17.71 7.68
C ILE A 92 13.48 -17.09 9.09
N GLY A 93 12.43 -16.33 9.45
CA GLY A 93 12.30 -15.66 10.75
C GLY A 93 13.07 -14.35 10.90
N ALA A 94 13.68 -13.81 9.83
CA ALA A 94 14.40 -12.55 9.89
C ALA A 94 13.51 -11.35 10.27
N SER A 95 12.26 -11.32 9.76
CA SER A 95 11.28 -10.32 10.16
C SER A 95 10.98 -10.36 11.67
N ARG A 96 10.92 -11.56 12.27
CA ARG A 96 10.72 -11.75 13.72
C ARG A 96 11.91 -11.22 14.52
N ALA A 97 13.14 -11.54 14.09
CA ALA A 97 14.36 -11.04 14.75
C ALA A 97 14.39 -9.50 14.78
N LEU A 98 14.06 -8.86 13.66
CA LEU A 98 14.02 -7.41 13.54
C LEU A 98 13.00 -6.78 14.50
N VAL A 99 11.77 -7.27 14.50
CA VAL A 99 10.70 -6.75 15.38
C VAL A 99 11.07 -6.94 16.85
N ASN A 100 11.57 -8.12 17.24
CA ASN A 100 11.97 -8.40 18.63
C ASN A 100 13.03 -7.42 19.15
N ILE A 101 14.05 -7.13 18.33
CA ILE A 101 15.12 -6.19 18.71
C ILE A 101 14.59 -4.76 18.78
N ALA A 102 13.78 -4.36 17.79
CA ALA A 102 13.25 -3.00 17.72
C ALA A 102 12.26 -2.66 18.84
N ILE A 103 11.45 -3.63 19.29
CA ILE A 103 10.42 -3.43 20.31
C ILE A 103 10.98 -3.55 21.74
N LYS A 104 12.07 -4.30 21.94
CA LYS A 104 12.66 -4.53 23.28
C LYS A 104 12.88 -3.25 24.12
N PRO A 105 13.35 -2.11 23.56
CA PRO A 105 13.52 -0.88 24.34
C PRO A 105 12.23 -0.30 24.93
N LEU A 106 11.08 -0.57 24.30
CA LEU A 106 9.79 -0.06 24.76
C LEU A 106 9.34 -0.67 26.10
N GLY A 107 9.82 -1.88 26.41
CA GLY A 107 9.50 -2.57 27.67
C GLY A 107 10.13 -1.94 28.92
N TYR A 108 11.10 -1.01 28.78
CA TYR A 108 11.73 -0.34 29.92
C TYR A 108 10.91 0.84 30.47
N PHE A 109 9.93 1.33 29.70
CA PHE A 109 9.09 2.46 30.10
C PHE A 109 7.86 2.00 30.88
N LYS A 110 7.46 2.78 31.89
CA LYS A 110 6.32 2.46 32.77
C LYS A 110 5.02 3.20 32.44
N ALA A 111 4.98 3.98 31.36
CA ALA A 111 3.85 4.84 31.02
C ALA A 111 2.98 4.21 29.90
N PRO A 112 1.85 3.55 30.20
CA PRO A 112 1.14 2.67 29.25
C PRO A 112 0.77 3.34 27.93
N TYR A 113 0.06 4.46 27.96
CA TYR A 113 -0.39 5.15 26.75
C TYR A 113 0.76 5.80 25.97
N PHE A 114 1.84 6.19 26.67
CA PHE A 114 3.04 6.71 26.02
C PHE A 114 3.81 5.60 25.29
N VAL A 115 3.97 4.44 25.92
CA VAL A 115 4.56 3.24 25.29
C VAL A 115 3.74 2.79 24.10
N MET A 116 2.41 2.86 24.20
CA MET A 116 1.51 2.58 23.08
C MET A 116 1.72 3.55 21.91
N ALA A 117 1.80 4.86 22.16
CA ALA A 117 2.08 5.86 21.12
C ALA A 117 3.47 5.67 20.48
N LEU A 118 4.50 5.35 21.27
CA LEU A 118 5.83 5.00 20.74
C LEU A 118 5.81 3.68 19.97
N GLY A 119 5.04 2.69 20.43
CA GLY A 119 4.83 1.41 19.76
C GLY A 119 4.24 1.57 18.36
N TYR A 120 3.30 2.51 18.19
CA TYR A 120 2.81 2.92 16.87
C TYR A 120 3.94 3.43 15.97
N ILE A 121 4.75 4.38 16.48
CA ILE A 121 5.87 4.97 15.71
C ILE A 121 6.87 3.89 15.31
N MET A 122 7.24 3.00 16.24
CA MET A 122 8.13 1.88 15.96
C MET A 122 7.52 0.93 14.92
N GLY A 123 6.22 0.67 15.00
CA GLY A 123 5.48 -0.09 13.99
C GLY A 123 5.61 0.54 12.59
N GLN A 124 5.45 1.85 12.46
CA GLN A 124 5.60 2.52 11.17
C GLN A 124 7.03 2.47 10.63
N ILE A 125 8.03 2.60 11.49
CA ILE A 125 9.44 2.44 11.09
C ILE A 125 9.69 1.01 10.62
N LEU A 126 9.18 0.01 11.33
CA LEU A 126 9.28 -1.40 10.97
C LEU A 126 8.57 -1.71 9.64
N ASN A 127 7.47 -1.02 9.34
CA ASN A 127 6.71 -1.19 8.09
C ASN A 127 7.53 -0.82 6.84
N ILE A 128 8.55 0.03 6.96
CA ILE A 128 9.48 0.33 5.86
C ILE A 128 10.26 -0.93 5.45
N PHE A 129 10.59 -1.79 6.41
CA PHE A 129 11.36 -3.03 6.21
C PHE A 129 10.47 -4.26 6.02
N ILE A 130 9.25 -4.21 6.55
CA ILE A 130 8.27 -5.29 6.50
C ILE A 130 7.00 -4.73 5.82
N PRO A 131 6.98 -4.60 4.48
CA PRO A 131 5.90 -3.95 3.72
C PRO A 131 4.68 -4.89 3.60
N SER A 132 4.14 -5.29 4.76
CA SER A 132 3.00 -6.19 4.89
C SER A 132 2.24 -5.85 6.16
N ALA A 133 1.10 -5.20 6.01
CA ALA A 133 0.31 -4.76 7.16
C ALA A 133 -0.21 -5.91 8.02
N SER A 134 -0.64 -7.02 7.41
CA SER A 134 -1.07 -8.21 8.17
C SER A 134 0.11 -8.95 8.79
N GLY A 135 1.22 -9.08 8.06
CA GLY A 135 2.43 -9.74 8.57
C GLY A 135 3.02 -8.99 9.77
N LEU A 136 3.27 -7.69 9.61
CA LEU A 136 3.76 -6.85 10.70
C LEU A 136 2.78 -6.80 11.88
N GLY A 137 1.47 -6.68 11.60
CA GLY A 137 0.45 -6.68 12.65
C GLY A 137 0.50 -7.95 13.51
N LEU A 138 0.58 -9.13 12.88
CA LEU A 138 0.70 -10.40 13.61
C LEU A 138 2.02 -10.50 14.40
N LEU A 139 3.13 -10.02 13.84
CA LEU A 139 4.40 -9.96 14.57
C LEU A 139 4.32 -9.05 15.80
N LEU A 140 3.67 -7.89 15.67
CA LEU A 140 3.45 -6.96 16.78
C LEU A 140 2.46 -7.51 17.82
N MET A 141 1.50 -8.34 17.43
CA MET A 141 0.61 -9.05 18.37
C MET A 141 1.38 -10.05 19.25
N VAL A 142 2.47 -10.63 18.76
CA VAL A 142 3.30 -11.54 19.56
C VAL A 142 4.33 -10.77 20.41
N THR A 143 4.73 -9.57 19.97
CA THR A 143 5.89 -8.86 20.55
C THR A 143 5.51 -7.62 21.36
N LEU A 144 4.79 -6.68 20.75
CA LEU A 144 4.40 -5.42 21.37
C LEU A 144 3.14 -5.56 22.22
N TYR A 145 2.14 -6.29 21.73
CA TYR A 145 0.85 -6.42 22.43
C TYR A 145 0.97 -6.92 23.88
N PRO A 146 1.76 -7.98 24.19
CA PRO A 146 1.92 -8.42 25.57
C PRO A 146 2.55 -7.36 26.47
N ILE A 147 3.43 -6.50 25.93
CA ILE A 147 4.02 -5.38 26.67
C ILE A 147 2.94 -4.34 27.01
N LEU A 148 2.10 -3.98 26.04
CA LEU A 148 1.05 -2.97 26.23
C LEU A 148 0.01 -3.40 27.28
N VAL A 149 -0.46 -4.65 27.19
CA VAL A 149 -1.44 -5.18 28.14
C VAL A 149 -0.85 -5.27 29.56
N ARG A 150 0.41 -5.72 29.69
CA ARG A 150 1.10 -5.76 30.99
C ARG A 150 1.29 -4.39 31.64
N LEU A 151 1.41 -3.33 30.84
CA LEU A 151 1.49 -1.95 31.32
C LEU A 151 0.12 -1.36 31.71
N GLY A 152 -0.98 -2.06 31.45
CA GLY A 152 -2.34 -1.63 31.79
C GLY A 152 -3.09 -0.91 30.66
N VAL A 153 -2.63 -1.03 29.40
CA VAL A 153 -3.43 -0.63 28.23
C VAL A 153 -4.52 -1.67 27.99
N SER A 154 -5.75 -1.25 27.66
CA SER A 154 -6.80 -2.24 27.38
C SER A 154 -6.48 -3.10 26.16
N LYS A 155 -7.04 -4.31 26.15
CA LYS A 155 -7.04 -5.24 25.01
C LYS A 155 -7.32 -4.52 23.68
N MET A 156 -8.44 -3.82 23.60
CA MET A 156 -8.85 -3.10 22.39
C MET A 156 -7.88 -2.00 21.98
N SER A 157 -7.33 -1.25 22.93
CA SER A 157 -6.36 -0.17 22.66
C SER A 157 -5.04 -0.70 22.13
N GLY A 158 -4.55 -1.81 22.70
CA GLY A 158 -3.36 -2.50 22.22
C GLY A 158 -3.52 -2.99 20.78
N VAL A 159 -4.65 -3.63 20.47
CA VAL A 159 -4.97 -4.08 19.11
C VAL A 159 -5.13 -2.88 18.17
N ALA A 160 -5.77 -1.78 18.60
CA ALA A 160 -6.01 -0.60 17.76
C ALA A 160 -4.71 0.03 17.25
N VAL A 161 -3.68 0.12 18.08
CA VAL A 161 -2.36 0.63 17.67
C VAL A 161 -1.64 -0.31 16.72
N ILE A 162 -1.71 -1.62 16.98
CA ILE A 162 -1.07 -2.61 16.13
C ILE A 162 -1.75 -2.69 14.75
N ALA A 163 -3.07 -2.56 14.73
CA ALA A 163 -3.90 -2.52 13.53
C ALA A 163 -3.58 -1.33 12.60
N THR A 164 -3.11 -0.22 13.16
CA THR A 164 -2.77 1.01 12.42
C THR A 164 -1.27 1.17 12.18
N ALA A 165 -0.42 0.31 12.75
CA ALA A 165 1.04 0.40 12.68
C ALA A 165 1.63 0.45 11.25
N ALA A 166 0.89 -0.08 10.26
CA ALA A 166 1.31 -0.12 8.85
C ALA A 166 0.42 0.76 7.94
N CYS A 167 -0.21 1.81 8.47
CA CYS A 167 -1.22 2.56 7.72
C CYS A 167 -0.67 3.53 6.67
N LEU A 168 0.61 3.91 6.72
CA LEU A 168 1.15 4.92 5.78
C LEU A 168 1.83 4.30 4.56
N ASP A 169 2.22 3.02 4.66
CA ASP A 169 2.82 2.26 3.57
C ASP A 169 4.03 3.00 2.93
N LEU A 170 5.12 3.03 3.70
CA LEU A 170 6.25 3.92 3.47
C LEU A 170 7.42 3.22 2.79
N GLY A 171 8.14 3.97 1.96
CA GLY A 171 9.48 3.63 1.51
C GLY A 171 9.57 2.80 0.23
N PRO A 172 10.80 2.64 -0.31
CA PRO A 172 11.06 1.98 -1.59
C PRO A 172 10.69 0.50 -1.66
N ALA A 173 10.47 -0.14 -0.52
CA ALA A 173 9.98 -1.51 -0.45
C ALA A 173 8.45 -1.60 -0.58
N SER A 174 7.71 -0.48 -0.64
CA SER A 174 6.26 -0.51 -0.83
C SER A 174 5.87 -0.55 -2.31
N GLY A 175 4.95 -1.46 -2.65
CA GLY A 175 4.38 -1.52 -4.00
C GLY A 175 3.59 -0.26 -4.37
N ASN A 176 2.90 0.36 -3.41
CA ASN A 176 2.15 1.60 -3.65
C ASN A 176 3.08 2.77 -3.90
N VAL A 177 4.16 2.89 -3.13
CA VAL A 177 5.19 3.92 -3.34
C VAL A 177 5.86 3.76 -4.70
N ASN A 178 6.17 2.54 -5.10
CA ASN A 178 6.75 2.28 -6.42
C ASN A 178 5.78 2.62 -7.56
N LEU A 179 4.50 2.29 -7.44
CA LEU A 179 3.50 2.71 -8.43
C LEU A 179 3.41 4.23 -8.48
N ALA A 180 3.32 4.92 -7.34
CA ALA A 180 3.21 6.37 -7.29
C ALA A 180 4.43 7.04 -7.96
N ALA A 181 5.64 6.64 -7.57
CA ALA A 181 6.88 7.18 -8.12
C ALA A 181 6.99 6.94 -9.63
N ARG A 182 6.71 5.71 -10.10
CA ARG A 182 6.75 5.37 -11.53
C ARG A 182 5.69 6.12 -12.34
N THR A 183 4.48 6.24 -11.80
CA THR A 183 3.38 6.94 -12.47
C THR A 183 3.65 8.44 -12.56
N ALA A 184 4.31 9.00 -11.55
CA ALA A 184 4.75 10.39 -11.55
C ALA A 184 6.09 10.64 -12.28
N ASN A 185 6.70 9.59 -12.83
CA ASN A 185 7.99 9.62 -13.50
C ASN A 185 9.15 10.20 -12.64
N VAL A 186 9.16 9.88 -11.35
CA VAL A 186 10.24 10.26 -10.42
C VAL A 186 10.96 9.02 -9.88
N PRO A 187 12.26 9.10 -9.55
CA PRO A 187 12.96 8.04 -8.82
C PRO A 187 12.26 7.72 -7.49
N VAL A 188 12.16 6.44 -7.13
CA VAL A 188 11.48 6.02 -5.90
C VAL A 188 12.13 6.57 -4.63
N THR A 189 13.45 6.77 -4.64
CA THR A 189 14.20 7.36 -3.53
C THR A 189 13.89 8.84 -3.36
N GLU A 190 13.78 9.56 -4.47
CA GLU A 190 13.39 10.98 -4.46
C GLU A 190 11.94 11.12 -3.99
N TYR A 191 11.03 10.29 -4.52
CA TYR A 191 9.65 10.24 -4.05
C TYR A 191 9.58 10.02 -2.53
N PHE A 192 10.35 9.05 -2.01
CA PHE A 192 10.34 8.73 -0.59
C PHE A 192 10.92 9.85 0.27
N ILE A 193 12.14 10.32 -0.02
CA ILE A 193 12.86 11.26 0.85
C ILE A 193 12.30 12.68 0.73
N THR A 194 12.04 13.15 -0.48
CA THR A 194 11.68 14.54 -0.75
C THR A 194 10.19 14.80 -0.51
N TYR A 195 9.32 13.85 -0.89
CA TYR A 195 7.87 14.06 -0.86
C TYR A 195 7.18 13.27 0.26
N GLN A 196 7.38 11.96 0.33
CA GLN A 196 6.61 11.10 1.24
C GLN A 196 7.04 11.26 2.70
N LEU A 197 8.35 11.27 2.98
CA LEU A 197 8.90 11.23 4.33
C LEU A 197 8.54 12.48 5.17
N PRO A 198 8.61 13.73 4.66
CA PRO A 198 8.20 14.91 5.43
C PRO A 198 6.72 14.85 5.86
N VAL A 199 5.83 14.46 4.94
CA VAL A 199 4.40 14.28 5.24
C VAL A 199 4.19 13.14 6.22
N ALA A 200 4.92 12.03 6.05
CA ALA A 200 4.82 10.86 6.90
C ALA A 200 5.20 11.19 8.35
N ILE A 201 6.28 11.95 8.59
CA ILE A 201 6.72 12.33 9.94
C ILE A 201 5.62 13.10 10.66
N VAL A 202 5.07 14.14 10.04
CA VAL A 202 4.00 14.95 10.64
C VAL A 202 2.77 14.09 10.90
N THR A 203 2.38 13.25 9.93
CA THR A 203 1.23 12.36 10.05
C THR A 203 1.42 11.31 11.15
N MET A 204 2.62 10.74 11.29
CA MET A 204 2.96 9.77 12.34
C MET A 204 2.84 10.37 13.73
N ILE A 205 3.35 11.59 13.92
CA ILE A 205 3.22 12.32 15.19
C ILE A 205 1.74 12.54 15.51
N THR A 206 0.96 13.03 14.54
CA THR A 206 -0.49 13.21 14.71
C THR A 206 -1.18 11.90 15.12
N ILE A 207 -0.90 10.79 14.44
CA ILE A 207 -1.53 9.51 14.75
C ILE A 207 -1.13 9.01 16.14
N ALA A 208 0.15 9.14 16.51
CA ALA A 208 0.63 8.75 17.84
C ALA A 208 -0.07 9.56 18.94
N THR A 209 -0.17 10.89 18.75
CA THR A 209 -0.87 11.78 19.68
C THR A 209 -2.36 11.47 19.76
N LEU A 210 -3.03 11.24 18.63
CA LEU A 210 -4.45 10.89 18.62
C LEU A 210 -4.69 9.52 19.25
N HIS A 211 -3.86 8.51 18.98
CA HIS A 211 -3.96 7.23 19.68
C HIS A 211 -3.81 7.41 21.19
N PHE A 212 -2.85 8.22 21.65
CA PHE A 212 -2.67 8.49 23.08
C PHE A 212 -3.99 8.97 23.74
N PHE A 213 -4.60 10.04 23.22
CA PHE A 213 -5.78 10.64 23.84
C PHE A 213 -7.06 9.82 23.60
N VAL A 214 -7.27 9.33 22.38
CA VAL A 214 -8.49 8.61 22.01
C VAL A 214 -8.58 7.28 22.76
N GLN A 215 -7.49 6.50 22.78
CA GLN A 215 -7.52 5.22 23.49
C GLN A 215 -7.67 5.41 24.99
N GLN A 216 -7.00 6.41 25.59
CA GLN A 216 -7.18 6.74 27.01
C GLN A 216 -8.63 7.13 27.33
N TRP A 217 -9.28 7.89 26.45
CA TRP A 217 -10.68 8.28 26.62
C TRP A 217 -11.63 7.07 26.53
N PHE A 218 -11.42 6.17 25.59
CA PHE A 218 -12.22 4.95 25.47
C PHE A 218 -11.99 4.00 26.66
N ASP A 219 -10.76 3.86 27.13
CA ASP A 219 -10.41 2.98 28.24
C ASP A 219 -10.97 3.47 29.57
N ARG A 220 -11.04 4.79 29.80
CA ARG A 220 -11.72 5.36 30.98
C ARG A 220 -13.23 5.10 31.01
N ARG A 221 -13.85 4.89 29.85
CA ARG A 221 -15.29 4.65 29.70
C ARG A 221 -15.66 3.17 29.69
N ALA A 222 -14.67 2.29 29.53
CA ALA A 222 -14.89 0.85 29.60
C ALA A 222 -14.90 0.42 31.08
N THR A 223 -16.00 -0.17 31.53
CA THR A 223 -16.11 -0.76 32.88
C THR A 223 -15.22 -2.02 32.95
N ALA A 224 -14.28 -2.03 33.90
CA ALA A 224 -13.41 -3.11 34.36
C ALA A 224 -13.27 -4.40 33.48
N ASN A 225 -12.13 -4.48 32.79
CA ASN A 225 -11.25 -5.64 32.58
C ASN A 225 -11.84 -7.03 32.22
N ASP A 226 -11.82 -7.36 30.93
CA ASP A 226 -11.52 -8.73 30.49
C ASP A 226 -9.99 -8.87 30.37
N ILE A 227 -9.34 -9.35 31.44
CA ILE A 227 -7.95 -9.84 31.34
C ILE A 227 -8.04 -11.25 30.75
N VAL A 228 -7.92 -11.36 29.42
CA VAL A 228 -7.71 -12.65 28.78
C VAL A 228 -6.21 -12.94 28.79
N GLU A 229 -5.82 -14.03 29.44
CA GLU A 229 -4.52 -14.65 29.22
C GLU A 229 -4.43 -15.04 27.73
N LEU A 230 -3.54 -14.38 26.99
CA LEU A 230 -3.13 -14.91 25.70
C LEU A 230 -2.50 -16.29 25.95
N GLN A 231 -3.07 -17.33 25.35
CA GLN A 231 -2.34 -18.57 25.14
C GLN A 231 -1.09 -18.21 24.33
N THR A 232 0.05 -18.26 25.01
CA THR A 232 1.35 -18.13 24.38
C THR A 232 1.57 -19.42 23.61
N GLU A 233 1.17 -19.46 22.34
CA GLU A 233 1.61 -20.53 21.46
C GLU A 233 3.14 -20.56 21.47
N GLU A 234 3.66 -21.79 21.52
CA GLU A 234 5.06 -22.10 21.75
C GLU A 234 6.01 -21.23 20.93
N VAL A 235 7.04 -20.75 21.63
CA VAL A 235 8.19 -20.05 21.05
C VAL A 235 8.79 -20.89 19.93
N GLN A 236 8.40 -20.62 18.68
CA GLN A 236 9.17 -21.08 17.53
C GLN A 236 10.59 -20.54 17.71
N VAL A 237 11.56 -21.46 17.70
CA VAL A 237 12.99 -21.24 17.93
C VAL A 237 13.42 -19.85 17.49
N ALA A 238 13.84 -19.03 18.46
CA ALA A 238 14.22 -17.65 18.19
C ALA A 238 15.35 -17.62 17.14
N PRO A 239 15.14 -16.98 15.98
CA PRO A 239 16.19 -16.85 14.99
C PRO A 239 17.34 -16.03 15.57
N PRO A 240 18.60 -16.25 15.12
CA PRO A 240 19.75 -15.50 15.59
C PRO A 240 19.52 -13.99 15.46
N ALA A 241 19.95 -13.21 16.46
CA ALA A 241 19.72 -11.77 16.51
C ALA A 241 20.23 -11.03 15.25
N TRP A 242 21.33 -11.50 14.65
CA TRP A 242 21.89 -10.90 13.45
C TRP A 242 21.01 -11.01 12.20
N TYR A 243 19.99 -11.90 12.20
CA TYR A 243 19.03 -11.99 11.10
C TYR A 243 18.25 -10.69 10.89
N ALA A 244 18.14 -9.85 11.93
CA ALA A 244 17.52 -8.54 11.83
C ALA A 244 18.19 -7.61 10.80
N LEU A 245 19.43 -7.90 10.39
CA LEU A 245 20.11 -7.16 9.34
C LEU A 245 19.59 -7.50 7.94
N LEU A 246 19.12 -8.73 7.71
CA LEU A 246 18.71 -9.19 6.37
C LEU A 246 17.56 -8.37 5.77
N PRO A 247 16.47 -8.04 6.51
CA PRO A 247 15.40 -7.20 5.97
C PRO A 247 15.82 -5.76 5.68
N ILE A 248 16.95 -5.29 6.24
CA ILE A 248 17.45 -3.92 6.09
C ILE A 248 18.27 -3.77 4.79
N ILE A 249 18.89 -4.86 4.31
CA ILE A 249 19.82 -4.84 3.16
C ILE A 249 19.22 -4.17 1.91
N PRO A 250 18.00 -4.50 1.43
CA PRO A 250 17.51 -3.92 0.19
C PRO A 250 17.39 -2.40 0.29
N LEU A 251 16.88 -1.89 1.41
CA LEU A 251 16.76 -0.45 1.63
C LEU A 251 18.13 0.20 1.71
N ALA A 252 19.08 -0.40 2.44
CA ALA A 252 20.44 0.13 2.54
C ALA A 252 21.10 0.24 1.16
N LEU A 253 20.98 -0.79 0.32
CA LEU A 253 21.49 -0.77 -1.05
C LEU A 253 20.83 0.32 -1.90
N ILE A 254 19.49 0.41 -1.86
CA ILE A 254 18.73 1.41 -2.63
C ILE A 254 19.13 2.84 -2.21
N MET A 255 19.34 3.07 -0.91
CA MET A 255 19.69 4.39 -0.39
C MET A 255 21.14 4.78 -0.69
N ILE A 256 22.10 3.86 -0.50
CA ILE A 256 23.54 4.08 -0.75
C ILE A 256 23.82 4.31 -2.23
N PHE A 257 23.22 3.50 -3.11
CA PHE A 257 23.39 3.60 -4.56
C PHE A 257 22.29 4.43 -5.24
N SER A 258 21.67 5.34 -4.48
CA SER A 258 20.73 6.31 -5.02
C SER A 258 21.48 7.46 -5.71
N PRO A 259 20.88 8.10 -6.72
CA PRO A 259 21.43 9.33 -7.31
C PRO A 259 21.71 10.45 -6.31
N MET A 260 21.10 10.40 -5.12
CA MET A 260 21.29 11.37 -4.04
C MET A 260 22.54 11.11 -3.20
N ALA A 261 23.11 9.89 -3.24
CA ALA A 261 24.28 9.51 -2.47
C ALA A 261 25.50 9.22 -3.36
N ILE A 262 25.36 8.32 -4.35
CA ILE A 262 26.44 7.95 -5.27
C ILE A 262 25.90 8.01 -6.71
N ALA A 263 26.29 9.04 -7.47
CA ALA A 263 25.80 9.24 -8.83
C ALA A 263 26.34 8.20 -9.85
N THR A 264 27.48 7.57 -9.55
CA THR A 264 28.24 6.73 -10.50
C THR A 264 27.66 5.33 -10.66
N VAL A 265 26.94 4.81 -9.65
CA VAL A 265 26.39 3.44 -9.64
C VAL A 265 24.90 3.52 -9.33
N LYS A 266 24.06 3.00 -10.23
CA LYS A 266 22.61 2.97 -10.05
C LYS A 266 22.13 1.54 -9.84
N ILE A 267 21.49 1.29 -8.71
CA ILE A 267 20.81 0.03 -8.42
C ILE A 267 19.32 0.29 -8.32
N ASP A 268 18.52 -0.42 -9.09
CA ASP A 268 17.06 -0.37 -8.96
C ASP A 268 16.54 -1.36 -7.89
N VAL A 269 15.27 -1.18 -7.53
CA VAL A 269 14.62 -1.95 -6.45
C VAL A 269 14.68 -3.45 -6.70
N VAL A 270 14.50 -3.90 -7.94
CA VAL A 270 14.50 -5.34 -8.28
C VAL A 270 15.87 -5.93 -8.02
N THR A 271 16.92 -5.27 -8.51
CA THR A 271 18.30 -5.70 -8.30
C THR A 271 18.67 -5.76 -6.82
N ALA A 272 18.28 -4.74 -6.03
CA ALA A 272 18.51 -4.73 -4.59
C ALA A 272 17.81 -5.91 -3.88
N MET A 273 16.58 -6.25 -4.28
CA MET A 273 15.84 -7.38 -3.73
C MET A 273 16.51 -8.72 -4.07
N PHE A 274 16.97 -8.90 -5.32
CA PHE A 274 17.69 -10.13 -5.70
C PHE A 274 19.02 -10.30 -4.98
N ILE A 275 19.82 -9.22 -4.85
CA ILE A 275 21.05 -9.25 -4.05
C ILE A 275 20.73 -9.65 -2.61
N SER A 276 19.67 -9.07 -2.03
CA SER A 276 19.29 -9.33 -0.63
C SER A 276 18.80 -10.77 -0.42
N ILE A 277 18.07 -11.35 -1.38
CA ILE A 277 17.75 -12.79 -1.37
C ILE A 277 19.00 -13.64 -1.47
N ALA A 278 19.92 -13.32 -2.38
CA ALA A 278 21.16 -14.07 -2.53
C ALA A 278 21.98 -14.07 -1.22
N VAL A 279 22.11 -12.92 -0.56
CA VAL A 279 22.78 -12.82 0.74
C VAL A 279 22.06 -13.67 1.80
N ALA A 280 20.73 -13.58 1.89
CA ALA A 280 19.95 -14.37 2.84
C ALA A 280 20.09 -15.89 2.60
N MET A 281 20.10 -16.33 1.33
CA MET A 281 20.30 -17.73 0.97
C MET A 281 21.72 -18.22 1.29
N VAL A 282 22.75 -17.38 1.10
CA VAL A 282 24.13 -17.74 1.49
C VAL A 282 24.22 -17.89 3.01
N CYS A 283 23.64 -16.96 3.75
CA CYS A 283 23.54 -17.02 5.21
C CYS A 283 22.85 -18.30 5.71
N GLU A 284 21.70 -18.64 5.11
CA GLU A 284 20.97 -19.87 5.40
C GLU A 284 21.74 -21.13 4.98
N GLY A 285 22.40 -21.09 3.82
CA GLY A 285 23.18 -22.22 3.29
C GLY A 285 24.39 -22.57 4.15
N ILE A 286 25.04 -21.57 4.74
CA ILE A 286 26.13 -21.77 5.72
C ILE A 286 25.61 -22.45 6.99
N ARG A 287 24.38 -22.15 7.41
CA ARG A 287 23.81 -22.62 8.68
C ARG A 287 23.16 -24.00 8.58
N HIS A 288 22.39 -24.25 7.53
CA HIS A 288 21.55 -25.45 7.38
C HIS A 288 22.02 -26.38 6.23
N GLY A 289 23.04 -25.97 5.48
CA GLY A 289 23.53 -26.68 4.29
C GLY A 289 22.76 -26.31 3.02
N ALA A 290 23.37 -26.52 1.85
CA ALA A 290 22.81 -26.04 0.57
C ALA A 290 21.51 -26.76 0.15
N LYS A 291 21.40 -28.07 0.38
CA LYS A 291 20.29 -28.89 -0.12
C LYS A 291 18.88 -28.42 0.30
N PRO A 292 18.61 -28.10 1.59
CA PRO A 292 17.30 -27.57 1.98
C PRO A 292 17.05 -26.16 1.41
N ILE A 293 18.07 -25.30 1.41
CA ILE A 293 17.92 -23.89 1.02
C ILE A 293 17.63 -23.70 -0.48
N PHE A 294 18.14 -24.62 -1.32
CA PHE A 294 17.80 -24.65 -2.75
C PHE A 294 16.32 -24.95 -2.98
N LYS A 295 15.63 -25.63 -2.05
CA LYS A 295 14.17 -25.81 -2.12
C LYS A 295 13.43 -24.57 -1.63
N ASP A 296 13.96 -23.90 -0.60
CA ASP A 296 13.31 -22.75 0.03
C ASP A 296 13.21 -21.53 -0.90
N ILE A 297 14.03 -21.44 -1.95
CA ILE A 297 13.88 -20.41 -2.99
C ILE A 297 12.50 -20.45 -3.67
N LEU A 298 11.81 -21.60 -3.68
CA LEU A 298 10.45 -21.69 -4.19
C LEU A 298 9.47 -20.88 -3.33
N VAL A 299 9.73 -20.67 -2.04
CA VAL A 299 8.90 -19.78 -1.20
C VAL A 299 8.92 -18.35 -1.74
N TYR A 300 10.07 -17.89 -2.23
CA TYR A 300 10.21 -16.59 -2.87
C TYR A 300 9.44 -16.54 -4.20
N PHE A 301 9.67 -17.50 -5.09
CA PHE A 301 9.02 -17.52 -6.41
C PHE A 301 7.50 -17.75 -6.35
N ASP A 302 7.01 -18.61 -5.45
CA ASP A 302 5.58 -18.80 -5.21
C ASP A 302 4.91 -17.51 -4.74
N SER A 303 5.62 -16.75 -3.90
CA SER A 303 5.15 -15.45 -3.43
C SER A 303 5.15 -14.42 -4.56
N MET A 304 6.18 -14.40 -5.43
CA MET A 304 6.15 -13.59 -6.66
C MET A 304 4.92 -13.93 -7.53
N GLY A 305 4.61 -15.21 -7.73
CA GLY A 305 3.43 -15.64 -8.48
C GLY A 305 2.10 -15.18 -7.85
N LYS A 306 2.01 -15.21 -6.52
CA LYS A 306 0.85 -14.66 -5.79
C LYS A 306 0.71 -13.15 -5.99
N GLN A 307 1.83 -12.41 -5.99
CA GLN A 307 1.81 -10.97 -6.25
C GLN A 307 1.41 -10.66 -7.70
N PHE A 308 1.89 -11.43 -8.68
CA PHE A 308 1.42 -11.30 -10.05
C PHE A 308 -0.10 -11.43 -10.14
N ALA A 309 -0.63 -12.55 -9.62
CA ALA A 309 -2.04 -12.90 -9.75
C ALA A 309 -2.98 -11.92 -9.03
N ARG A 310 -2.57 -11.38 -7.87
CA ARG A 310 -3.44 -10.53 -7.04
C ARG A 310 -3.25 -9.04 -7.29
N VAL A 311 -2.02 -8.62 -7.57
CA VAL A 311 -1.65 -7.21 -7.56
C VAL A 311 -1.35 -6.71 -8.96
N VAL A 312 -0.45 -7.36 -9.69
CA VAL A 312 -0.02 -6.90 -11.01
C VAL A 312 -1.17 -6.93 -12.02
N THR A 313 -1.99 -7.98 -12.00
CA THR A 313 -3.22 -8.09 -12.81
C THR A 313 -4.22 -6.97 -12.53
N LEU A 314 -4.29 -6.47 -11.29
CA LEU A 314 -5.17 -5.35 -10.92
C LEU A 314 -4.68 -4.02 -11.46
N VAL A 315 -3.36 -3.79 -11.43
CA VAL A 315 -2.74 -2.62 -12.07
C VAL A 315 -3.00 -2.64 -13.58
N ILE A 316 -2.83 -3.79 -14.23
CA ILE A 316 -3.11 -3.96 -15.66
C ILE A 316 -4.59 -3.65 -15.96
N ALA A 317 -5.51 -4.21 -15.18
CA ALA A 317 -6.94 -3.95 -15.34
C ALA A 317 -7.28 -2.45 -15.16
N GLY A 318 -6.69 -1.79 -14.17
CA GLY A 318 -6.81 -0.34 -13.96
C GLY A 318 -6.29 0.48 -15.13
N GLN A 319 -5.13 0.11 -15.71
CA GLN A 319 -4.57 0.77 -16.89
C GLN A 319 -5.47 0.60 -18.13
N VAL A 320 -6.04 -0.60 -18.32
CA VAL A 320 -6.99 -0.87 -19.41
C VAL A 320 -8.27 -0.07 -19.25
N PHE A 321 -8.79 0.03 -18.02
CA PHE A 321 -9.94 0.87 -17.70
C PHE A 321 -9.67 2.37 -17.95
N ALA A 322 -8.52 2.86 -17.47
CA ALA A 322 -8.08 4.24 -17.67
C ALA A 322 -7.94 4.58 -19.16
N HIS A 323 -7.34 3.68 -19.94
CA HIS A 323 -7.20 3.85 -21.38
C HIS A 323 -8.55 3.85 -22.10
N GLY A 324 -9.48 2.97 -21.70
CA GLY A 324 -10.85 2.98 -22.21
C GLY A 324 -11.55 4.33 -21.99
N MET A 325 -11.44 4.92 -20.80
CA MET A 325 -11.99 6.24 -20.49
C MET A 325 -11.33 7.37 -21.29
N LYS A 326 -10.05 7.23 -21.62
CA LYS A 326 -9.30 8.18 -22.45
C LYS A 326 -9.76 8.12 -23.89
N VAL A 327 -9.76 6.94 -24.51
CA VAL A 327 -10.10 6.75 -25.93
C VAL A 327 -11.57 7.09 -26.22
N ILE A 328 -12.48 6.85 -25.27
CA ILE A 328 -13.89 7.25 -25.40
C ILE A 328 -14.11 8.76 -25.21
N GLY A 329 -13.10 9.52 -24.78
CA GLY A 329 -13.17 10.98 -24.60
C GLY A 329 -13.82 11.44 -23.28
N LEU A 330 -14.12 10.53 -22.36
CA LEU A 330 -14.72 10.89 -21.07
C LEU A 330 -13.74 11.70 -20.21
N LEU A 331 -12.48 11.26 -20.14
CA LEU A 331 -11.45 11.90 -19.31
C LEU A 331 -11.29 13.39 -19.70
N ASP A 332 -11.30 13.67 -21.00
CA ASP A 332 -11.23 15.03 -21.54
C ASP A 332 -12.45 15.87 -21.15
N THR A 333 -13.65 15.27 -21.26
CA THR A 333 -14.92 15.92 -20.91
C THR A 333 -14.94 16.33 -19.43
N VAL A 334 -14.56 15.43 -18.53
CA VAL A 334 -14.58 15.68 -17.08
C VAL A 334 -13.58 16.76 -16.69
N ILE A 335 -12.38 16.74 -17.28
CA ILE A 335 -11.35 17.73 -16.96
C ILE A 335 -11.73 19.11 -17.50
N ASN A 336 -12.23 19.19 -18.74
CA ASN A 336 -12.69 20.47 -19.30
C ASN A 336 -13.87 21.04 -18.48
N PHE A 337 -14.76 20.20 -17.98
CA PHE A 337 -15.81 20.62 -17.06
C PHE A 337 -15.23 21.21 -15.76
N ALA A 338 -14.24 20.53 -15.15
CA ALA A 338 -13.59 21.02 -13.93
C ALA A 338 -12.86 22.37 -14.14
N ILE A 339 -12.16 22.52 -15.27
CA ILE A 339 -11.48 23.77 -15.66
C ILE A 339 -12.50 24.89 -15.86
N ASN A 340 -13.57 24.63 -16.62
CA ASN A 340 -14.63 25.62 -16.87
C ASN A 340 -15.38 26.02 -15.59
N ALA A 341 -15.54 25.08 -14.65
CA ALA A 341 -16.10 25.34 -13.33
C ALA A 341 -15.11 26.03 -12.37
N SER A 342 -13.90 26.39 -12.83
CA SER A 342 -12.84 27.00 -12.03
C SER A 342 -12.50 26.22 -10.74
N VAL A 343 -12.60 24.88 -10.81
CA VAL A 343 -12.24 24.00 -9.70
C VAL A 343 -10.73 24.10 -9.47
N SER A 344 -10.32 24.49 -8.26
CA SER A 344 -8.90 24.60 -7.94
C SER A 344 -8.22 23.22 -7.96
N PRO A 345 -6.93 23.12 -8.36
CA PRO A 345 -6.19 21.86 -8.30
C PRO A 345 -6.18 21.22 -6.91
N ALA A 346 -6.12 22.04 -5.85
CA ALA A 346 -6.25 21.59 -4.47
C ALA A 346 -7.58 20.86 -4.20
N LEU A 347 -8.70 21.40 -4.69
CA LEU A 347 -10.01 20.78 -4.53
C LEU A 347 -10.11 19.46 -5.29
N MET A 348 -9.47 19.35 -6.47
CA MET A 348 -9.39 18.09 -7.22
C MET A 348 -8.61 17.02 -6.47
N ILE A 349 -7.50 17.39 -5.83
CA ILE A 349 -6.72 16.48 -4.98
C ILE A 349 -7.56 15.99 -3.81
N ILE A 350 -8.25 16.89 -3.10
CA ILE A 350 -9.13 16.55 -1.98
C ILE A 350 -10.24 15.59 -2.44
N LEU A 351 -10.87 15.85 -3.59
CA LEU A 351 -11.91 14.99 -4.15
C LEU A 351 -11.38 13.59 -4.49
N MET A 352 -10.18 13.49 -5.08
CA MET A 352 -9.52 12.20 -5.32
C MET A 352 -9.21 11.46 -4.02
N VAL A 353 -8.69 12.16 -3.00
CA VAL A 353 -8.43 11.59 -1.67
C VAL A 353 -9.70 11.02 -1.04
N ILE A 354 -10.82 11.75 -1.14
CA ILE A 354 -12.12 11.31 -0.62
C ILE A 354 -12.58 10.05 -1.34
N ILE A 355 -12.53 10.03 -2.67
CA ILE A 355 -12.93 8.87 -3.48
C ILE A 355 -12.08 7.65 -3.14
N ILE A 356 -10.75 7.81 -3.06
CA ILE A 356 -9.83 6.72 -2.70
C ILE A 356 -10.08 6.24 -1.28
N THR A 357 -10.37 7.13 -0.35
CA THR A 357 -10.68 6.78 1.05
C THR A 357 -11.92 5.89 1.12
N PHE A 358 -13.03 6.31 0.50
CA PHE A 358 -14.25 5.51 0.49
C PHE A 358 -14.06 4.17 -0.22
N ALA A 359 -13.40 4.18 -1.37
CA ALA A 359 -13.13 2.95 -2.11
C ALA A 359 -12.24 1.98 -1.31
N ALA A 360 -11.21 2.48 -0.62
CA ALA A 360 -10.33 1.66 0.22
C ALA A 360 -11.07 1.05 1.41
N ILE A 361 -11.99 1.80 2.03
CA ILE A 361 -12.81 1.30 3.13
C ILE A 361 -13.72 0.18 2.63
N LEU A 362 -14.47 0.43 1.55
CA LEU A 362 -15.45 -0.50 1.00
C LEU A 362 -14.83 -1.78 0.45
N MET A 363 -13.64 -1.67 -0.17
CA MET A 363 -12.91 -2.80 -0.72
C MET A 363 -12.09 -3.56 0.34
N GLY A 364 -11.89 -3.00 1.53
CA GLY A 364 -10.98 -3.57 2.54
C GLY A 364 -9.54 -3.67 2.06
N SER A 365 -9.12 -2.76 1.16
CA SER A 365 -7.83 -2.81 0.49
C SER A 365 -7.32 -1.40 0.20
N GLY A 366 -6.08 -1.12 0.59
CA GLY A 366 -5.38 0.13 0.26
C GLY A 366 -4.61 0.05 -1.07
N ASN A 367 -4.55 -1.14 -1.67
CA ASN A 367 -3.87 -1.32 -2.96
C ASN A 367 -4.88 -1.24 -4.10
N ALA A 368 -6.04 -1.85 -3.93
CA ALA A 368 -7.03 -1.97 -5.00
C ALA A 368 -7.50 -0.64 -5.58
N PRO A 369 -7.98 0.32 -4.78
CA PRO A 369 -8.43 1.60 -5.33
C PRO A 369 -7.24 2.41 -5.87
N PHE A 370 -6.13 2.48 -5.15
CA PHE A 370 -4.96 3.23 -5.62
C PHE A 370 -4.45 2.69 -6.98
N PHE A 371 -4.34 1.38 -7.13
CA PHE A 371 -3.87 0.74 -8.38
C PHE A 371 -4.82 0.91 -9.54
N SER A 372 -6.11 1.01 -9.25
CA SER A 372 -7.15 1.22 -10.27
C SER A 372 -7.15 2.65 -10.81
N PHE A 373 -6.92 3.64 -9.95
CA PHE A 373 -7.10 5.06 -10.29
C PHE A 373 -5.78 5.79 -10.58
N ALA A 374 -4.64 5.33 -10.05
CA ALA A 374 -3.35 6.02 -10.21
C ALA A 374 -2.97 6.24 -11.69
N ALA A 375 -3.29 5.29 -12.57
CA ALA A 375 -2.96 5.37 -14.00
C ALA A 375 -3.58 6.59 -14.72
N MET A 376 -4.67 7.16 -14.19
CA MET A 376 -5.30 8.35 -14.77
C MET A 376 -4.69 9.66 -14.30
N VAL A 377 -3.97 9.64 -13.18
CA VAL A 377 -3.51 10.86 -12.51
C VAL A 377 -2.57 11.70 -13.38
N PRO A 378 -1.61 11.13 -14.15
CA PRO A 378 -0.74 11.94 -15.01
C PRO A 378 -1.51 12.75 -16.06
N ASP A 379 -2.52 12.14 -16.70
CA ASP A 379 -3.34 12.83 -17.69
C ASP A 379 -4.17 13.97 -17.05
N ILE A 380 -4.66 13.76 -15.83
CA ILE A 380 -5.37 14.80 -15.06
C ILE A 380 -4.40 15.93 -14.68
N ALA A 381 -3.27 15.59 -14.08
CA ALA A 381 -2.27 16.53 -13.58
C ALA A 381 -1.73 17.44 -14.68
N ASN A 382 -1.39 16.87 -15.84
CA ASN A 382 -0.91 17.62 -17.01
C ASN A 382 -1.91 18.68 -17.49
N LYS A 383 -3.21 18.38 -17.46
CA LYS A 383 -4.24 19.31 -17.94
C LYS A 383 -4.57 20.42 -16.96
N VAL A 384 -4.40 20.18 -15.66
CA VAL A 384 -4.65 21.18 -14.61
C VAL A 384 -3.37 21.92 -14.20
N GLY A 385 -2.25 21.62 -14.87
CA GLY A 385 -0.99 22.34 -14.72
C GLY A 385 -0.23 22.02 -13.42
N VAL A 386 -0.42 20.85 -12.83
CA VAL A 386 0.29 20.43 -11.60
C VAL A 386 1.17 19.21 -11.84
N ASN A 387 2.20 19.04 -11.01
CA ASN A 387 3.02 17.83 -11.04
C ASN A 387 2.20 16.62 -10.55
N ALA A 388 2.26 15.49 -11.27
CA ALA A 388 1.55 14.28 -10.92
C ALA A 388 1.88 13.74 -9.52
N VAL A 389 3.11 13.95 -9.01
CA VAL A 389 3.52 13.57 -7.65
C VAL A 389 2.58 14.18 -6.59
N VAL A 390 2.18 15.44 -6.79
CA VAL A 390 1.36 16.23 -5.87
C VAL A 390 -0.03 15.64 -5.68
N MET A 391 -0.55 14.97 -6.72
CA MET A 391 -1.82 14.27 -6.66
C MET A 391 -1.65 12.81 -6.17
N LEU A 392 -0.63 12.11 -6.67
CA LEU A 392 -0.41 10.69 -6.39
C LEU A 392 -0.05 10.41 -4.93
N MET A 393 0.73 11.28 -4.30
CA MET A 393 1.19 11.08 -2.92
C MET A 393 0.06 11.14 -1.88
N PRO A 394 -0.79 12.18 -1.81
CA PRO A 394 -1.93 12.17 -0.89
C PRO A 394 -2.92 11.05 -1.21
N MET A 395 -3.12 10.69 -2.49
CA MET A 395 -3.93 9.52 -2.86
C MET A 395 -3.36 8.21 -2.32
N GLN A 396 -2.04 8.01 -2.40
CA GLN A 396 -1.34 6.83 -1.89
C GLN A 396 -1.50 6.71 -0.37
N LEU A 397 -1.17 7.78 0.36
CA LEU A 397 -1.28 7.81 1.82
C LEU A 397 -2.73 7.61 2.27
N ALA A 398 -3.69 8.27 1.61
CA ALA A 398 -5.09 8.12 1.91
C ALA A 398 -5.56 6.67 1.78
N SER A 399 -5.08 5.95 0.76
CA SER A 399 -5.46 4.55 0.56
C SER A 399 -4.96 3.65 1.69
N GLY A 400 -3.72 3.85 2.16
CA GLY A 400 -3.17 3.13 3.29
C GLY A 400 -3.91 3.43 4.60
N ILE A 401 -4.19 4.71 4.87
CA ILE A 401 -4.86 5.17 6.09
C ILE A 401 -6.30 4.64 6.13
N ALA A 402 -7.02 4.78 5.02
CA ALA A 402 -8.40 4.35 4.88
C ALA A 402 -8.58 2.84 5.01
N ARG A 403 -7.61 2.04 4.53
CA ARG A 403 -7.58 0.59 4.73
C ARG A 403 -7.62 0.21 6.22
N SER A 404 -6.97 0.97 7.09
CA SER A 404 -6.99 0.76 8.55
C SER A 404 -8.30 1.19 9.23
N MET A 405 -9.25 1.76 8.47
CA MET A 405 -10.62 2.06 8.89
C MET A 405 -11.65 1.07 8.34
N SER A 406 -11.23 -0.04 7.73
CA SER A 406 -12.15 -1.03 7.18
C SER A 406 -12.20 -2.32 8.01
N PRO A 407 -13.37 -2.74 8.48
CA PRO A 407 -13.51 -3.91 9.36
C PRO A 407 -13.31 -5.23 8.62
N ILE A 408 -13.27 -5.20 7.28
CA ILE A 408 -13.11 -6.36 6.42
C ILE A 408 -11.68 -6.51 5.87
N THR A 409 -10.79 -5.55 6.17
CA THR A 409 -9.39 -5.64 5.75
C THR A 409 -8.71 -6.82 6.44
N GLY A 410 -7.96 -7.63 5.67
CA GLY A 410 -7.24 -8.79 6.20
C GLY A 410 -6.31 -8.49 7.39
N ALA A 411 -5.65 -7.31 7.42
CA ALA A 411 -4.83 -6.89 8.56
C ALA A 411 -5.65 -6.65 9.83
N ILE A 412 -6.80 -5.96 9.73
CA ILE A 412 -7.72 -5.71 10.85
C ILE A 412 -8.29 -7.03 11.35
N VAL A 413 -8.78 -7.88 10.44
CA VAL A 413 -9.35 -9.20 10.77
C VAL A 413 -8.31 -10.10 11.44
N ALA A 414 -7.06 -10.11 10.96
CA ALA A 414 -6.00 -10.93 11.52
C ALA A 414 -5.66 -10.55 12.97
N VAL A 415 -5.40 -9.26 13.23
CA VAL A 415 -5.04 -8.81 14.59
C VAL A 415 -6.22 -8.85 15.55
N ALA A 416 -7.44 -8.58 15.06
CA ALA A 416 -8.65 -8.72 15.83
C ALA A 416 -8.92 -10.18 16.20
N GLY A 417 -8.67 -11.11 15.28
CA GLY A 417 -8.80 -12.55 15.51
C GLY A 417 -7.83 -13.08 16.56
N VAL A 418 -6.55 -12.66 16.53
CA VAL A 418 -5.56 -13.06 17.55
C VAL A 418 -5.96 -12.59 18.94
N ALA A 419 -6.54 -11.38 19.02
CA ALA A 419 -7.02 -10.87 20.28
C ALA A 419 -8.45 -11.35 20.60
N ASP A 420 -9.17 -12.07 19.76
CA ASP A 420 -10.59 -12.37 19.98
C ASP A 420 -11.42 -11.10 20.31
N VAL A 421 -11.38 -10.13 19.39
CA VAL A 421 -12.18 -8.90 19.46
C VAL A 421 -12.91 -8.65 18.14
N SER A 422 -14.01 -7.89 18.20
CA SER A 422 -14.76 -7.54 16.99
C SER A 422 -13.97 -6.57 16.08
N PRO A 423 -13.76 -6.90 14.79
CA PRO A 423 -13.17 -5.98 13.81
C PRO A 423 -13.94 -4.66 13.67
N PHE A 424 -15.26 -4.69 13.86
CA PHE A 424 -16.11 -3.50 13.80
C PHE A 424 -15.89 -2.58 15.00
N GLU A 425 -15.80 -3.13 16.21
CA GLU A 425 -15.48 -2.34 17.41
C GLU A 425 -14.05 -1.80 17.36
N LEU A 426 -13.14 -2.56 16.78
CA LEU A 426 -11.75 -2.14 16.59
C LEU A 426 -11.66 -0.90 15.69
N VAL A 427 -12.34 -0.93 14.55
CA VAL A 427 -12.35 0.19 13.59
C VAL A 427 -12.97 1.46 14.19
N LYS A 428 -13.97 1.36 15.07
CA LYS A 428 -14.52 2.53 15.77
C LYS A 428 -13.45 3.26 16.59
N ARG A 429 -12.51 2.52 17.19
CA ARG A 429 -11.39 3.08 17.96
C ARG A 429 -10.27 3.63 17.09
N THR A 430 -10.09 3.10 15.88
CA THR A 430 -9.06 3.59 14.94
C THR A 430 -9.56 4.74 14.06
N ALA A 431 -10.87 4.91 13.90
CA ALA A 431 -11.48 5.92 13.03
C ALA A 431 -10.99 7.35 13.34
N ILE A 432 -10.97 7.77 14.61
CA ILE A 432 -10.55 9.13 14.97
C ILE A 432 -9.07 9.38 14.63
N PRO A 433 -8.10 8.54 15.06
CA PRO A 433 -6.71 8.67 14.63
C PRO A 433 -6.52 8.68 13.11
N MET A 434 -7.25 7.84 12.38
CA MET A 434 -7.12 7.73 10.93
C MET A 434 -7.77 8.91 10.18
N ILE A 435 -8.88 9.46 10.65
CA ILE A 435 -9.46 10.69 10.09
C ILE A 435 -8.51 11.86 10.30
N GLY A 436 -7.94 12.00 11.51
CA GLY A 436 -6.92 13.01 11.78
C GLY A 436 -5.69 12.85 10.87
N ALA A 437 -5.27 11.60 10.62
CA ALA A 437 -4.22 11.30 9.67
C ALA A 437 -4.56 11.72 8.24
N LEU A 438 -5.78 11.45 7.75
CA LEU A 438 -6.21 11.86 6.42
C LEU A 438 -6.16 13.37 6.26
N ILE A 439 -6.65 14.11 7.25
CA ILE A 439 -6.66 15.58 7.23
C ILE A 439 -5.22 16.11 7.20
N VAL A 440 -4.38 15.66 8.13
CA VAL A 440 -2.99 16.17 8.24
C VAL A 440 -2.13 15.75 7.07
N SER A 441 -2.21 14.49 6.63
CA SER A 441 -1.46 14.03 5.46
C SER A 441 -1.87 14.79 4.20
N THR A 442 -3.16 15.00 3.98
CA THR A 442 -3.65 15.76 2.81
C THR A 442 -3.22 17.23 2.89
N ALA A 443 -3.39 17.89 4.05
CA ALA A 443 -3.00 19.28 4.23
C ALA A 443 -1.50 19.49 4.01
N MET A 444 -0.66 18.65 4.64
CA MET A 444 0.79 18.70 4.45
C MET A 444 1.21 18.39 3.01
N SER A 445 0.50 17.47 2.34
CA SER A 445 0.74 17.17 0.92
C SER A 445 0.45 18.37 0.03
N LEU A 446 -0.61 19.12 0.32
CA LEU A 446 -0.95 20.33 -0.40
C LEU A 446 0.09 21.43 -0.14
N ILE A 447 0.56 21.60 1.10
CA ILE A 447 1.57 22.63 1.46
C ILE A 447 2.92 22.35 0.80
N LEU A 448 3.31 21.08 0.65
CA LEU A 448 4.59 20.71 0.04
C LEU A 448 4.53 20.64 -1.48
N GLY A 449 3.35 20.38 -2.05
CA GLY A 449 3.18 20.10 -3.47
C GLY A 449 2.59 21.25 -4.29
N LEU A 450 1.89 22.19 -3.67
CA LEU A 450 1.39 23.44 -4.27
C LEU A 450 2.19 24.61 -3.71
#